data_AF-A0A7M2XBJ4-F1
#
_entry.id   AF-A0A7M2XBJ4-F1
#
_cell.length_a   1.000
_cell.length_b   1.000
_cell.length_c   1.000
_cell.angle_alpha   90.00
_cell.angle_beta   90.00
_cell.angle_gamma   90.00
#
_symmetry.space_group_name_H-M   'P 1'
#
loop_
_entity.id
_entity.type
_entity.pdbx_description
1 polymer ?
#
loop_
_entity_poly.entity_id
_entity_poly.type
_entity_poly.pdbx_seq_one_letter_code
_entity_poly.pdbx_strand_id
1 'polypeptide(L)' 'MSKSAQQRWSDHRDRILEDIGSRKIARVEIPGWQPVSFDEGMRWLQATHYEGFKADHNLLANGEALILQLRSWEE' A
#
# COMPACT_ATOMS: atom_id res chain seq x y z
N MET A 1 9.42 -6.70 21.79
CA MET A 1 10.40 -6.23 20.78
C MET A 1 9.62 -5.64 19.62
N SER A 2 9.95 -4.43 19.18
CA SER A 2 9.35 -3.83 17.96
C SER A 2 9.64 -4.73 16.76
N LYS A 3 8.64 -5.00 15.91
CA LYS A 3 8.87 -5.66 14.62
C LYS A 3 9.88 -4.84 13.81
N SER A 4 10.76 -5.50 13.07
CA SER A 4 11.67 -4.82 12.14
C SER A 4 10.87 -4.15 11.01
N ALA A 5 11.41 -3.09 10.41
CA ALA A 5 10.78 -2.42 9.26
C ALA A 5 10.47 -3.41 8.13
N GLN A 6 11.38 -4.34 7.86
CA GLN A 6 11.18 -5.41 6.89
C GLN A 6 9.98 -6.31 7.22
N GLN A 7 9.78 -6.66 8.49
CA GLN A 7 8.63 -7.49 8.87
C GLN A 7 7.32 -6.71 8.73
N ARG A 8 7.28 -5.43 9.14
CA ARG A 8 6.08 -4.58 8.99
C ARG A 8 5.69 -4.39 7.53
N TRP A 9 6.68 -4.16 6.68
CA TRP A 9 6.50 -4.08 5.23
C TRP A 9 5.93 -5.40 4.67
N SER A 10 6.56 -6.54 4.94
CA SER A 10 6.10 -7.84 4.44
C SER A 10 4.68 -8.15 4.89
N ASP A 11 4.38 -7.97 6.19
CA ASP A 11 3.04 -8.20 6.74
C ASP A 11 1.99 -7.31 6.05
N HIS A 12 2.31 -6.04 5.77
CA HIS A 12 1.39 -5.12 5.12
C HIS A 12 1.20 -5.47 3.64
N ARG A 13 2.28 -5.78 2.91
CA ARG A 13 2.20 -6.23 1.51
C ARG A 13 1.33 -7.47 1.38
N ASP A 14 1.54 -8.46 2.23
CA ASP A 14 0.82 -9.73 2.15
C ASP A 14 -0.67 -9.52 2.43
N ARG A 15 -1.01 -8.63 3.37
CA ARG A 15 -2.41 -8.21 3.61
C ARG A 15 -3.05 -7.53 2.40
N ILE A 16 -2.33 -6.61 1.73
CA ILE A 16 -2.83 -5.96 0.51
C ILE A 16 -3.11 -7.02 -0.57
N LEU A 17 -2.21 -7.98 -0.75
CA LEU A 17 -2.38 -9.04 -1.75
C LEU A 17 -3.56 -9.96 -1.41
N GLU A 18 -3.76 -10.27 -0.13
CA GLU A 18 -4.92 -11.03 0.36
C GLU A 18 -6.23 -10.27 0.09
N ASP A 19 -6.29 -8.98 0.43
CA ASP A 19 -7.48 -8.14 0.25
C ASP A 19 -7.82 -7.88 -1.24
N ILE A 20 -6.81 -7.83 -2.11
CA ILE A 20 -6.99 -7.77 -3.57
C ILE A 20 -7.51 -9.11 -4.12
N GLY A 21 -6.99 -10.22 -3.62
CA GLY A 21 -7.28 -11.57 -4.11
C GLY A 21 -6.93 -11.73 -5.59
N SER A 22 -7.92 -12.04 -6.42
CA SER A 22 -7.76 -12.22 -7.88
C SER A 22 -8.12 -10.98 -8.70
N ARG A 23 -8.53 -9.88 -8.06
CA ARG A 23 -8.96 -8.66 -8.75
C ARG A 23 -7.75 -7.88 -9.27
N LYS A 24 -7.96 -7.09 -10.32
CA LYS A 24 -6.92 -6.21 -10.86
C LYS A 24 -6.92 -4.87 -10.14
N ILE A 25 -5.73 -4.33 -9.88
CA ILE A 25 -5.59 -2.91 -9.49
C ILE A 25 -5.57 -2.05 -10.74
N ALA A 26 -6.51 -1.12 -10.85
CA ALA A 26 -6.55 -0.16 -11.95
C ALA A 26 -5.47 0.93 -11.78
N ARG A 27 -5.31 1.44 -10.55
CA ARG A 27 -4.32 2.45 -10.18
C ARG A 27 -4.13 2.49 -8.67
N VAL A 28 -3.04 3.09 -8.23
CA VAL A 28 -2.77 3.41 -6.83
C VAL A 28 -2.85 4.92 -6.63
N GLU A 29 -3.49 5.34 -5.54
CA GLU A 29 -3.62 6.74 -5.15
C GLU A 29 -2.84 7.00 -3.86
N ILE A 30 -1.93 7.99 -3.90
CA ILE A 30 -1.15 8.47 -2.78
C ILE A 30 -1.43 9.97 -2.63
N PRO A 31 -1.77 10.49 -1.43
CA PRO A 31 -2.05 11.91 -1.22
C PRO A 31 -0.93 12.81 -1.75
N GLY A 32 -1.29 13.81 -2.56
CA GLY A 32 -0.35 14.76 -3.16
C GLY A 32 0.39 14.28 -4.40
N TRP A 33 0.15 13.04 -4.85
CA TRP A 33 0.77 12.46 -6.04
C TRP A 33 -0.26 12.28 -7.16
N GLN A 34 0.21 12.21 -8.42
CA GLN A 34 -0.60 11.69 -9.51
C GLN A 34 -0.81 10.17 -9.31
N PRO A 35 -1.91 9.57 -9.80
CA PRO A 35 -2.11 8.14 -9.68
C PRO A 35 -0.97 7.34 -10.31
N VAL A 36 -0.47 6.34 -9.58
CA VAL A 36 0.69 5.54 -9.96
C VAL A 36 0.32 4.09 -10.22
N SER A 37 1.27 3.33 -10.79
CA SER A 37 1.13 1.88 -10.97
C SER A 37 1.15 1.12 -9.65
N PHE A 38 0.71 -0.14 -9.65
CA PHE A 38 0.76 -1.00 -8.47
C PHE A 38 2.19 -1.18 -7.94
N ASP A 39 3.15 -1.47 -8.83
CA ASP A 39 4.55 -1.66 -8.46
C ASP A 39 5.17 -0.41 -7.82
N GLU A 40 4.84 0.77 -8.35
CA GLU A 40 5.31 2.04 -7.81
C GLU A 40 4.69 2.34 -6.44
N GLY A 41 3.39 2.07 -6.28
CA GLY A 41 2.71 2.15 -4.97
C GLY A 41 3.33 1.20 -3.93
N MET A 42 3.69 -0.01 -4.33
CA MET A 42 4.36 -0.98 -3.45
C MET A 42 5.77 -0.51 -3.04
N ARG A 43 6.54 0.09 -3.97
CA ARG A 43 7.84 0.69 -3.64
C ARG A 43 7.72 1.85 -2.67
N TRP A 44 6.73 2.72 -2.87
CA TRP A 44 6.44 3.82 -1.93
C TRP A 44 6.09 3.28 -0.54
N LEU A 45 5.23 2.25 -0.47
CA LEU A 45 4.83 1.65 0.80
C LEU A 45 6.02 1.00 1.52
N GLN A 46 6.90 0.32 0.79
CA GLN A 46 8.15 -0.22 1.34
C GLN A 46 9.04 0.89 1.91
N ALA A 47 9.29 1.95 1.15
CA ALA A 47 10.12 3.08 1.60
C ALA A 47 9.55 3.70 2.89
N THR A 48 8.22 3.90 2.94
CA THR A 48 7.50 4.45 4.09
C THR A 48 7.78 3.65 5.38
N HIS A 49 7.72 2.31 5.33
CA HIS A 49 8.01 1.47 6.50
C HIS A 49 9.48 1.52 6.93
N TYR A 50 10.39 1.67 5.97
CA TYR A 50 11.84 1.74 6.19
C TYR A 50 12.29 3.08 6.75
N GLU A 51 11.61 4.16 6.37
CA GLU A 51 11.79 5.50 6.94
C GLU A 51 11.19 5.64 8.34
N GLY A 52 10.41 4.65 8.79
CA GLY A 52 9.85 4.60 10.14
C GLY A 52 8.46 5.22 10.27
N PHE A 53 7.83 5.62 9.16
CA PHE A 53 6.45 6.09 9.15
C PHE A 53 5.46 4.92 9.33
N LYS A 54 4.27 5.24 9.86
CA LYS A 54 3.11 4.35 9.78
C LYS A 54 2.49 4.48 8.40
N ALA A 55 1.95 3.38 7.90
CA ALA A 55 1.25 3.34 6.62
C ALA A 55 -0.02 2.51 6.73
N ASP A 56 -1.03 2.89 5.96
CA ASP A 56 -2.30 2.18 5.84
C ASP A 56 -2.78 2.14 4.39
N HIS A 57 -3.71 1.25 4.11
CA HIS A 57 -4.30 1.11 2.80
C HIS A 57 -5.83 0.99 2.83
N ASN A 58 -6.46 1.36 1.73
CA ASN A 58 -7.87 1.12 1.50
C ASN A 58 -8.10 0.67 0.05
N LEU A 59 -9.10 -0.19 -0.16
CA LEU A 59 -9.48 -0.66 -1.49
C LEU A 59 -10.86 -0.12 -1.84
N LEU A 60 -10.94 0.59 -2.96
CA LEU A 60 -12.19 1.09 -3.50
C LEU A 60 -12.57 0.28 -4.75
N ALA A 61 -13.83 -0.14 -4.83
CA ALA A 61 -14.34 -0.81 -6.02
C ALA A 61 -14.44 0.19 -7.19
N ASN A 62 -13.95 -0.21 -8.36
CA ASN A 62 -14.04 0.54 -9.60
C ASN A 62 -14.42 -0.40 -10.75
N GLY A 63 -15.71 -0.75 -10.82
CA GLY A 63 -16.21 -1.79 -11.72
C GLY A 63 -15.62 -3.16 -11.35
N GLU A 64 -14.96 -3.81 -12.31
CA GLU A 64 -14.29 -5.10 -12.11
C GLU A 64 -12.87 -4.98 -11.52
N ALA A 65 -12.35 -3.74 -11.41
CA ALA A 65 -11.04 -3.45 -10.87
C ALA A 65 -11.14 -2.76 -9.49
N LEU A 66 -10.00 -2.64 -8.82
CA LEU A 66 -9.86 -1.94 -7.54
C LEU A 66 -8.95 -0.72 -7.70
N ILE A 67 -9.19 0.31 -6.89
CA ILE A 67 -8.26 1.41 -6.66
C ILE A 67 -7.66 1.18 -5.27
N LEU A 68 -6.33 1.09 -5.21
CA LEU A 68 -5.60 0.99 -3.96
C LEU A 68 -5.23 2.40 -3.49
N GLN A 69 -5.75 2.82 -2.35
CA GLN A 69 -5.35 4.08 -1.73
C GLN A 69 -4.32 3.79 -0.64
N LEU A 70 -3.21 4.50 -0.65
CA LEU A 70 -2.15 4.38 0.35
C LEU A 70 -2.02 5.70 1.12
N ARG A 71 -1.80 5.63 2.43
CA ARG A 71 -1.61 6.81 3.30
C ARG A 71 -0.53 6.54 4.32
N SER A 72 0.16 7.58 4.75
CA SER A 72 1.17 7.51 5.82
C SER A 72 1.01 8.65 6.82
N TRP A 73 1.56 8.46 8.01
CA TRP A 73 1.64 9.48 9.05
C TRP A 73 2.81 9.21 10.01
N GLU A 74 3.25 10.25 10.71
CA GLU A 74 4.28 10.17 11.75
C GLU A 74 3.79 9.39 12.97
N GLU A 75 4.71 8.71 13.66
CA GLU A 75 4.36 7.82 14.77
C GLU A 75 3.83 8.53 16.02
#